data_AF-A0A7Y6X1C6-F1
#
_entry.id   AF-A0A7Y6X1C6-F1
#
_cell.length_a   1.000
_cell.length_b   1.000
_cell.length_c   1.000
_cell.angle_alpha   90.00
_cell.angle_beta   90.00
_cell.angle_gamma   90.00
#
_symmetry.space_group_name_H-M   'P 1'
#
loop_
_entity.id
_entity.type
_entity.pdbx_description
1 polymer ?
#
loop_
_entity_poly.entity_id
_entity_poly.type
_entity_poly.pdbx_seq_one_letter_code
_entity_poly.pdbx_strand_id
1 'polypeptide(L)'
;MEPVLVSTPPHRLKFAVVREDAALELALVERTRARAVLTVASGGCTLLTLARRHPALELVGFDFNPRQLAHVREKAEGLGRLPLARYSVEAEDTAALNQRGEFEGLFRTLRRFIEEFVAPAHELAAFFALATPAAQRREACARWFASPYWPVAFELALAAPLLNTMFGPAATQHAEPGSYPGYFQAVFERGLRREDAHRNPFLQHVLIGRYLREDAPEYLQAEGPLALTLVQGSLPEVPRLDRFDVISLSNIFDWSEDALVAEWAGLLAREARPGCAVLIRQLNNRRDLRRFFQPAFEFDDALGAELLARDRSLFYERIEVGFRVPGSP
;
A
#
# COMPACT_ATOMS: atom_id res chain seq x y z
N MET A 1 -2.68 -37.14 -30.28
CA MET A 1 -2.32 -35.74 -29.96
C MET A 1 -2.55 -35.56 -28.47
N GLU A 2 -1.49 -35.60 -27.67
CA GLU A 2 -1.59 -35.22 -26.26
C GLU A 2 -1.96 -33.73 -26.16
N PRO A 3 -2.87 -33.35 -25.25
CA PRO A 3 -3.20 -31.96 -25.05
C PRO A 3 -1.97 -31.23 -24.50
N VAL A 4 -1.50 -30.23 -25.26
CA VAL A 4 -0.48 -29.30 -24.81
C VAL A 4 -1.01 -28.62 -23.55
N LEU A 5 -0.41 -28.94 -22.41
CA LEU A 5 -0.59 -28.20 -21.16
C LEU A 5 -0.17 -26.75 -21.43
N VAL A 6 -1.15 -25.89 -21.70
CA VAL A 6 -0.95 -24.44 -21.69
C VAL A 6 -0.58 -24.09 -20.26
N SER A 7 0.72 -24.00 -19.97
CA SER A 7 1.19 -23.60 -18.66
C SER A 7 0.60 -22.23 -18.36
N THR A 8 -0.20 -22.13 -17.31
CA THR A 8 -0.62 -20.83 -16.79
C THR A 8 0.64 -19.98 -16.60
N PRO A 9 0.71 -18.76 -17.15
CA PRO A 9 1.90 -17.94 -17.00
C PRO A 9 2.23 -17.82 -15.51
N PRO A 10 3.51 -17.97 -15.12
CA PRO A 10 3.88 -17.96 -13.71
C PRO A 10 3.42 -16.66 -13.07
N HIS A 11 2.88 -16.74 -11.87
CA HIS A 11 2.53 -15.55 -11.11
C HIS A 11 3.72 -14.58 -11.09
N ARG A 12 3.47 -13.30 -11.33
CA ARG A 12 4.49 -12.24 -11.26
C ARG A 12 4.38 -11.52 -9.92
N LEU A 13 5.49 -10.94 -9.47
CA LEU A 13 5.49 -10.10 -8.29
C LEU A 13 4.86 -8.74 -8.64
N LYS A 14 3.65 -8.48 -8.16
CA LYS A 14 2.96 -7.22 -8.47
C LYS A 14 3.49 -6.05 -7.65
N PHE A 15 3.73 -6.26 -6.36
CA PHE A 15 4.09 -5.22 -5.40
C PHE A 15 5.31 -5.63 -4.58
N ALA A 16 6.40 -4.89 -4.67
CA ALA A 16 7.53 -5.02 -3.76
C ALA A 16 7.33 -4.19 -2.48
N VAL A 17 6.48 -3.16 -2.55
CA VAL A 17 6.16 -2.25 -1.45
C VAL A 17 4.64 -2.15 -1.31
N VAL A 18 4.15 -2.28 -0.07
CA VAL A 18 2.75 -1.91 0.23
C VAL A 18 2.66 -0.40 0.21
N ARG A 19 1.79 0.18 -0.62
CA ARG A 19 1.55 1.63 -0.69
C ARG A 19 0.52 2.08 0.34
N GLU A 20 0.71 1.63 1.57
CA GLU A 20 -0.16 1.89 2.71
C GLU A 20 0.71 2.25 3.91
N ASP A 21 0.33 3.29 4.64
CA ASP A 21 1.04 3.64 5.87
C ASP A 21 0.58 2.75 7.03
N ALA A 22 1.51 1.93 7.54
CA ALA A 22 1.28 1.03 8.67
C ALA A 22 0.90 1.75 9.97
N ALA A 23 1.09 3.07 10.04
CA ALA A 23 0.65 3.89 11.17
C ALA A 23 -0.87 3.77 11.42
N LEU A 24 -1.67 3.46 10.40
CA LEU A 24 -3.11 3.28 10.54
C LEU A 24 -3.44 1.98 11.28
N GLU A 25 -2.83 0.86 10.86
CA GLU A 25 -2.97 -0.41 11.56
C GLU A 25 -2.41 -0.32 12.99
N LEU A 26 -1.27 0.35 13.21
CA LEU A 26 -0.72 0.57 14.54
C LEU A 26 -1.69 1.33 15.45
N ALA A 27 -2.32 2.39 14.95
CA ALA A 27 -3.33 3.14 15.71
C ALA A 27 -4.54 2.26 16.07
N LEU A 28 -4.97 1.36 15.19
CA LEU A 28 -6.06 0.42 15.49
C LEU A 28 -5.63 -0.66 16.48
N VAL A 29 -4.40 -1.15 16.41
CA VAL A 29 -3.83 -2.08 17.39
C VAL A 29 -3.85 -1.46 18.78
N GLU A 30 -3.41 -0.21 18.91
CA GLU A 30 -3.42 0.52 20.18
C GLU A 30 -4.85 0.76 20.69
N ARG A 31 -5.74 1.24 19.81
CA ARG A 31 -7.13 1.56 20.16
C ARG A 31 -7.93 0.33 20.60
N THR A 32 -7.78 -0.79 19.91
CA THR A 32 -8.51 -2.03 20.22
C THR A 32 -7.79 -2.90 21.26
N ARG A 33 -6.56 -2.55 21.63
CA ARG A 33 -5.65 -3.40 22.42
C ARG A 33 -5.49 -4.78 21.78
N ALA A 34 -5.29 -4.78 20.46
CA ALA A 34 -5.27 -5.98 19.65
C ALA A 34 -4.23 -6.98 20.13
N ARG A 35 -4.63 -8.25 20.18
CA ARG A 35 -3.78 -9.42 20.38
C ARG A 35 -3.54 -10.19 19.09
N ALA A 36 -4.46 -10.06 18.13
CA ALA A 36 -4.32 -10.67 16.81
C ALA A 36 -4.77 -9.70 15.70
N VAL A 37 -3.98 -9.63 14.62
CA VAL A 37 -4.29 -8.81 13.43
C VAL A 37 -4.14 -9.65 12.16
N LEU A 38 -5.12 -9.48 11.27
CA LEU A 38 -5.08 -10.01 9.91
C LEU A 38 -4.85 -8.86 8.93
N THR A 39 -3.91 -9.02 8.00
CA THR A 39 -3.69 -8.06 6.91
C THR A 39 -3.56 -8.76 5.58
N VAL A 40 -3.87 -8.06 4.49
CA VAL A 40 -3.40 -8.46 3.15
C VAL A 40 -1.87 -8.41 3.16
N ALA A 41 -1.20 -9.44 2.62
CA ALA A 41 0.26 -9.53 2.68
C ALA A 41 0.93 -8.59 1.68
N SER A 42 0.55 -8.63 0.39
CA SER A 42 1.08 -7.75 -0.66
C SER A 42 2.62 -7.67 -0.61
N GLY A 43 3.21 -6.47 -0.63
CA GLY A 43 4.65 -6.25 -0.46
C GLY A 43 5.20 -6.41 0.97
N GLY A 44 4.34 -6.74 1.95
CA GLY A 44 4.71 -7.08 3.33
C GLY A 44 5.06 -5.92 4.27
N CYS A 45 5.16 -4.68 3.80
CA CYS A 45 5.64 -3.54 4.61
C CYS A 45 4.82 -3.31 5.88
N THR A 46 3.49 -3.36 5.80
CA THR A 46 2.58 -3.21 6.95
C THR A 46 2.79 -4.35 7.95
N LEU A 47 2.72 -5.60 7.47
CA LEU A 47 2.90 -6.80 8.29
C LEU A 47 4.26 -6.81 9.02
N LEU A 48 5.35 -6.49 8.32
CA LEU A 48 6.70 -6.44 8.90
C LEU A 48 6.85 -5.31 9.91
N THR A 49 6.20 -4.17 9.69
CA THR A 49 6.24 -3.04 10.63
C THR A 49 5.50 -3.40 11.91
N LEU A 50 4.31 -4.00 11.80
CA LEU A 50 3.56 -4.51 12.95
C LEU A 50 4.36 -5.56 13.72
N ALA A 51 4.98 -6.52 13.03
CA ALA A 51 5.76 -7.59 13.66
C ALA A 51 6.98 -7.05 14.43
N ARG A 52 7.63 -6.01 13.91
CA ARG A 52 8.70 -5.32 14.63
C ARG A 52 8.18 -4.59 15.87
N ARG A 53 7.08 -3.85 15.74
CA ARG A 53 6.55 -2.99 16.82
C ARG A 53 5.90 -3.77 17.95
N HIS A 54 5.25 -4.87 17.61
CA HIS A 54 4.52 -5.70 18.56
C HIS A 54 4.92 -7.17 18.40
N PRO A 55 6.09 -7.60 18.92
CA PRO A 55 6.57 -8.98 18.78
C PRO A 55 5.65 -10.04 19.39
N ALA A 56 4.77 -9.65 20.33
CA ALA A 56 3.79 -10.53 20.97
C ALA A 56 2.42 -10.56 20.26
N LEU A 57 2.23 -9.75 19.23
CA LEU A 57 0.99 -9.69 18.47
C LEU A 57 0.92 -10.90 17.52
N GLU A 58 -0.18 -11.64 17.55
CA GLU A 58 -0.44 -12.66 16.54
C GLU A 58 -0.69 -11.94 15.20
N LEU A 59 0.19 -12.17 14.23
CA LEU A 59 0.14 -11.50 12.93
C LEU A 59 0.00 -12.52 11.81
N VAL A 60 -1.07 -12.37 11.04
CA VAL A 60 -1.35 -13.20 9.87
C VAL A 60 -1.46 -12.31 8.64
N GLY A 61 -0.66 -12.62 7.62
CA GLY A 61 -0.78 -12.04 6.30
C GLY A 61 -1.45 -13.02 5.34
N PHE A 62 -2.38 -12.57 4.49
CA PHE A 62 -2.94 -13.42 3.43
C PHE A 62 -2.79 -12.80 2.04
N ASP A 63 -2.56 -13.63 1.03
CA ASP A 63 -2.49 -13.20 -0.37
C ASP A 63 -2.76 -14.41 -1.29
N PHE A 64 -3.52 -14.21 -2.36
CA PHE A 64 -3.79 -15.27 -3.33
C PHE A 64 -2.56 -15.57 -4.20
N ASN A 65 -1.65 -14.60 -4.34
CA ASN A 65 -0.47 -14.72 -5.17
C ASN A 65 0.71 -15.33 -4.37
N PRO A 66 1.11 -16.58 -4.66
CA PRO A 66 2.21 -17.23 -3.93
C PRO A 66 3.55 -16.49 -4.04
N ARG A 67 3.75 -15.68 -5.10
CA ARG A 67 4.97 -14.90 -5.28
C ARG A 67 5.02 -13.67 -4.38
N GLN A 68 3.88 -13.10 -4.03
CA GLN A 68 3.82 -12.06 -3.00
C GLN A 68 4.23 -12.65 -1.65
N LEU A 69 3.66 -13.80 -1.27
CA LEU A 69 4.02 -14.45 -0.01
C LEU A 69 5.49 -14.85 0.05
N ALA A 70 6.05 -15.41 -1.03
CA ALA A 70 7.48 -15.70 -1.12
C ALA A 70 8.34 -14.43 -0.98
N HIS A 71 7.91 -13.33 -1.58
CA HIS A 71 8.59 -12.04 -1.48
C HIS A 71 8.59 -11.50 -0.04
N VAL A 72 7.46 -11.59 0.66
CA VAL A 72 7.34 -11.19 2.08
C VAL A 72 8.24 -12.05 2.96
N ARG A 73 8.30 -13.37 2.75
CA ARG A 73 9.22 -14.26 3.49
C ARG A 73 10.68 -13.88 3.27
N GLU A 74 11.09 -13.65 2.03
CA GLU A 74 12.46 -13.24 1.72
C GLU A 74 12.82 -11.92 2.39
N LYS A 75 11.90 -10.94 2.39
CA LYS A 75 12.10 -9.69 3.13
C LYS A 75 12.26 -9.96 4.63
N ALA A 76 11.37 -10.74 5.24
CA ALA A 76 11.39 -11.04 6.66
C ALA A 76 12.67 -11.77 7.09
N GLU A 77 13.10 -12.78 6.34
CA GLU A 77 14.29 -13.59 6.61
C GLU A 77 15.60 -12.83 6.44
N GLY A 78 15.62 -11.82 5.58
CA GLY A 78 16.78 -10.98 5.32
C GLY A 78 17.00 -9.86 6.33
N LEU A 79 16.00 -9.52 7.16
CA LEU A 79 16.11 -8.44 8.14
C LEU A 79 17.23 -8.73 9.15
N GLY A 80 18.03 -7.71 9.46
CA GLY A 80 19.23 -7.83 10.30
C GLY A 80 20.39 -8.64 9.69
N ARG A 81 20.20 -9.28 8.53
CA ARG A 81 21.21 -10.15 7.88
C ARG A 81 21.74 -9.59 6.57
N LEU A 82 20.86 -9.01 5.75
CA LEU A 82 21.20 -8.41 4.47
C LEU A 82 21.53 -6.92 4.65
N PRO A 83 22.44 -6.35 3.84
CA PRO A 83 22.70 -4.92 3.89
C PRO A 83 21.46 -4.13 3.46
N LEU A 84 21.20 -2.97 4.09
CA LEU A 84 20.00 -2.17 3.81
C LEU A 84 19.87 -1.72 2.34
N ALA A 85 20.97 -1.67 1.59
CA ALA A 85 20.96 -1.45 0.14
C ALA A 85 20.11 -2.49 -0.60
N ARG A 86 20.03 -3.74 -0.11
CA ARG A 86 19.12 -4.77 -0.65
C ARG A 86 17.65 -4.44 -0.48
N TYR A 87 17.32 -3.48 0.39
CA TYR A 87 15.97 -2.95 0.61
C TYR A 87 15.81 -1.53 0.06
N SER A 88 16.71 -1.11 -0.83
CA SER A 88 16.69 0.23 -1.46
C SER A 88 16.93 1.38 -0.50
N VAL A 89 17.67 1.16 0.59
CA VAL A 89 18.10 2.25 1.49
C VAL A 89 19.46 2.77 1.04
N GLU A 90 19.55 4.08 0.79
CA GLU A 90 20.75 4.77 0.27
C GLU A 90 21.30 4.23 -1.06
N ALA A 91 20.59 3.31 -1.71
CA ALA A 91 21.00 2.68 -2.96
C ALA A 91 19.81 2.55 -3.91
N GLU A 92 20.02 2.92 -5.16
CA GLU A 92 19.08 2.65 -6.23
C GLU A 92 19.52 1.38 -6.97
N ASP A 93 18.79 0.30 -6.78
CA ASP A 93 19.00 -0.98 -7.46
C ASP A 93 17.63 -1.56 -7.84
N THR A 94 17.42 -1.82 -9.13
CA THR A 94 16.15 -2.35 -9.65
C THR A 94 15.91 -3.81 -9.23
N ALA A 95 16.95 -4.53 -8.84
CA ALA A 95 16.88 -5.88 -8.30
C ALA A 95 16.66 -5.90 -6.78
N ALA A 96 16.75 -4.75 -6.09
CA ALA A 96 16.50 -4.66 -4.66
C ALA A 96 15.08 -5.11 -4.30
N LEU A 97 14.94 -5.63 -3.09
CA LEU A 97 13.70 -6.19 -2.56
C LEU A 97 12.54 -5.22 -2.69
N ASN A 98 12.76 -3.93 -2.41
CA ASN A 98 11.72 -2.90 -2.49
C ASN A 98 11.57 -2.26 -3.89
N GLN A 99 12.23 -2.76 -4.93
CA GLN A 99 12.15 -2.20 -6.30
C GLN A 99 11.69 -3.21 -7.36
N ARG A 100 11.73 -4.51 -7.07
CA ARG A 100 11.60 -5.56 -8.10
C ARG A 100 10.16 -5.97 -8.46
N GLY A 101 9.14 -5.26 -7.95
CA GLY A 101 7.74 -5.50 -8.32
C GLY A 101 7.36 -4.82 -9.63
N GLU A 102 6.27 -5.27 -10.25
CA GLU A 102 5.74 -4.64 -11.45
C GLU A 102 5.27 -3.20 -11.20
N PHE A 103 4.60 -2.94 -10.07
CA PHE A 103 4.14 -1.60 -9.71
C PHE A 103 5.30 -0.63 -9.47
N GLU A 104 6.40 -1.12 -8.91
CA GLU A 104 7.64 -0.37 -8.81
C GLU A 104 8.25 -0.07 -10.18
N GLY A 105 8.07 -0.97 -11.16
CA GLY A 105 8.40 -0.71 -12.57
C GLY A 105 7.67 0.50 -13.15
N LEU A 106 6.39 0.63 -12.86
CA LEU A 106 5.59 1.79 -13.26
C LEU A 106 6.13 3.08 -12.61
N PHE A 107 6.47 3.08 -11.32
CA PHE A 107 7.06 4.26 -10.68
C PHE A 107 8.47 4.59 -11.18
N ARG A 108 9.26 3.59 -11.59
CA ARG A 108 10.53 3.86 -12.28
C ARG A 108 10.32 4.55 -13.61
N THR A 109 9.30 4.17 -14.38
CA THR A 109 8.96 4.85 -15.64
C THR A 109 8.56 6.31 -15.37
N LEU A 110 7.69 6.53 -14.38
CA LEU A 110 7.30 7.88 -13.94
C LEU A 110 8.54 8.72 -13.56
N ARG A 111 9.39 8.19 -12.69
CA ARG A 111 10.60 8.88 -12.23
C ARG A 111 11.53 9.22 -13.38
N ARG A 112 11.85 8.27 -14.25
CA ARG A 112 12.77 8.50 -15.38
C ARG A 112 12.23 9.56 -16.35
N PHE A 113 10.92 9.60 -16.55
CA PHE A 113 10.32 10.65 -17.37
C PHE A 113 10.45 12.02 -16.71
N ILE A 114 10.19 12.10 -15.39
CA ILE A 114 10.40 13.34 -14.61
C ILE A 114 11.88 13.77 -14.67
N GLU A 115 12.82 12.84 -14.50
CA GLU A 115 14.26 13.10 -14.53
C GLU A 115 14.73 13.68 -15.87
N GLU A 116 14.16 13.20 -16.97
CA GLU A 116 14.51 13.63 -18.32
C GLU A 116 13.88 14.97 -18.70
N PHE A 117 12.60 15.18 -18.36
CA PHE A 117 11.80 16.28 -18.94
C PHE A 117 11.32 17.34 -17.94
N VAL A 118 11.43 17.11 -16.63
CA VAL A 118 10.91 18.01 -15.60
C VAL A 118 12.01 18.51 -14.68
N ALA A 119 12.75 17.60 -14.03
CA ALA A 119 13.72 17.94 -13.01
C ALA A 119 14.82 16.87 -12.93
N PRO A 120 16.09 17.21 -13.11
CA PRO A 120 17.17 16.23 -13.09
C PRO A 120 17.31 15.55 -11.72
N ALA A 121 17.85 14.33 -11.71
CA ALA A 121 17.93 13.49 -10.50
C ALA A 121 18.59 14.18 -9.28
N HIS A 122 19.58 15.06 -9.49
CA HIS A 122 20.23 15.80 -8.41
C HIS A 122 19.30 16.84 -7.76
N GLU A 123 18.37 17.43 -8.51
CA GLU A 123 17.37 18.36 -8.00
C GLU A 123 16.30 17.61 -7.18
N LEU A 124 15.86 16.45 -7.68
CA LEU A 124 14.97 15.56 -6.93
C LEU A 124 15.62 15.12 -5.61
N ALA A 125 16.89 14.70 -5.64
CA ALA A 125 17.64 14.36 -4.43
C ALA A 125 17.79 15.54 -3.47
N ALA A 126 18.05 16.76 -3.99
CA ALA A 126 18.14 17.96 -3.18
C ALA A 126 16.82 18.27 -2.47
N PHE A 127 15.66 18.02 -3.08
CA PHE A 127 14.36 18.20 -2.39
C PHE A 127 14.27 17.39 -1.08
N PHE A 128 14.73 16.14 -1.10
CA PHE A 128 14.68 15.24 0.07
C PHE A 128 15.82 15.46 1.07
N ALA A 129 16.90 16.14 0.69
CA ALA A 129 18.01 16.41 1.58
C ALA A 129 17.59 17.28 2.78
N LEU A 130 17.97 16.88 3.99
CA LEU A 130 17.65 17.60 5.24
C LEU A 130 18.13 19.05 5.23
N ALA A 131 19.31 19.30 4.63
CA ALA A 131 19.92 20.62 4.55
C ALA A 131 19.16 21.61 3.64
N THR A 132 18.25 21.13 2.80
CA THR A 132 17.54 21.99 1.85
C THR A 132 16.48 22.83 2.56
N PRO A 133 16.52 24.18 2.47
CA PRO A 133 15.52 25.04 3.09
C PRO A 133 14.12 24.82 2.51
N ALA A 134 13.09 24.98 3.36
CA ALA A 134 11.69 24.85 2.94
C ALA A 134 11.31 25.79 1.78
N ALA A 135 11.91 26.99 1.70
CA ALA A 135 11.70 27.92 0.59
C ALA A 135 12.19 27.34 -0.75
N GLN A 136 13.37 26.71 -0.77
CA GLN A 136 13.91 26.08 -1.98
C GLN A 136 13.07 24.88 -2.41
N ARG A 137 12.53 24.09 -1.47
CA ARG A 137 11.60 23.00 -1.78
C ARG A 137 10.31 23.50 -2.42
N ARG A 138 9.73 24.59 -1.89
CA ARG A 138 8.53 25.21 -2.48
C ARG A 138 8.80 25.75 -3.89
N GLU A 139 9.96 26.35 -4.09
CA GLU A 139 10.37 26.85 -5.41
C GLU A 139 10.55 25.69 -6.41
N ALA A 140 11.19 24.59 -5.99
CA ALA A 140 11.32 23.37 -6.80
C ALA A 140 9.95 22.82 -7.21
N CYS A 141 9.03 22.62 -6.26
CA CYS A 141 7.66 22.21 -6.57
C CYS A 141 6.96 23.16 -7.56
N ALA A 142 7.09 24.48 -7.37
CA ALA A 142 6.50 25.46 -8.28
C ALA A 142 7.05 25.32 -9.71
N ARG A 143 8.36 25.12 -9.87
CA ARG A 143 8.98 24.88 -11.19
C ARG A 143 8.51 23.56 -11.79
N TRP A 144 8.49 22.48 -11.01
CA TRP A 144 8.06 21.16 -11.50
C TRP A 144 6.62 21.19 -11.98
N PHE A 145 5.71 21.75 -11.18
CA PHE A 145 4.28 21.81 -11.52
C PHE A 145 3.99 22.77 -12.68
N ALA A 146 4.85 23.77 -12.90
CA ALA A 146 4.76 24.66 -14.06
C ALA A 146 5.33 24.03 -15.35
N SER A 147 6.06 22.92 -15.27
CA SER A 147 6.57 22.23 -16.46
C SER A 147 5.41 21.66 -17.28
N PRO A 148 5.37 21.89 -18.61
CA PRO A 148 4.35 21.28 -19.48
C PRO A 148 4.47 19.75 -19.51
N TYR A 149 5.63 19.19 -19.13
CA TYR A 149 5.86 17.75 -19.08
C TYR A 149 5.38 17.09 -17.77
N TRP A 150 5.07 17.87 -16.74
CA TRP A 150 4.58 17.34 -15.47
C TRP A 150 3.29 16.52 -15.62
N PRO A 151 2.19 17.06 -16.19
CA PRO A 151 0.98 16.26 -16.41
C PRO A 151 1.23 15.07 -17.36
N VAL A 152 2.08 15.25 -18.38
CA VAL A 152 2.42 14.19 -19.35
C VAL A 152 3.07 12.98 -18.66
N ALA A 153 3.88 13.20 -17.63
CA ALA A 153 4.51 12.12 -16.87
C ALA A 153 3.46 11.15 -16.27
N PHE A 154 2.37 11.70 -15.73
CA PHE A 154 1.28 10.91 -15.14
C PHE A 154 0.40 10.28 -16.22
N GLU A 155 0.11 11.00 -17.31
CA GLU A 155 -0.63 10.46 -18.46
C GLU A 155 0.04 9.20 -19.03
N LEU A 156 1.37 9.22 -19.17
CA LEU A 156 2.11 8.08 -19.69
C LEU A 156 2.25 6.94 -18.68
N ALA A 157 2.61 7.26 -17.43
CA ALA A 157 2.86 6.24 -16.41
C ALA A 157 1.58 5.54 -15.94
N LEU A 158 0.44 6.23 -15.95
CA LEU A 158 -0.82 5.74 -15.39
C LEU A 158 -1.97 5.66 -16.41
N ALA A 159 -1.62 5.59 -17.69
CA ALA A 159 -2.58 5.33 -18.75
C ALA A 159 -3.35 4.03 -18.47
N ALA A 160 -4.66 4.03 -18.71
CA ALA A 160 -5.51 2.85 -18.53
C ALA A 160 -4.98 1.58 -19.24
N PRO A 161 -4.45 1.64 -20.49
CA PRO A 161 -3.89 0.45 -21.13
C PRO A 161 -2.72 -0.18 -20.35
N LEU A 162 -1.84 0.65 -19.76
CA LEU A 162 -0.72 0.17 -18.97
C LEU A 162 -1.21 -0.46 -17.66
N LEU A 163 -2.10 0.23 -16.95
CA LEU A 163 -2.71 -0.28 -15.71
C LEU A 163 -3.46 -1.60 -15.95
N ASN A 164 -4.23 -1.69 -17.03
CA ASN A 164 -4.96 -2.91 -17.39
C ASN A 164 -4.03 -4.05 -17.80
N THR A 165 -2.90 -3.74 -18.43
CA THR A 165 -1.88 -4.75 -18.74
C THR A 165 -1.24 -5.30 -17.47
N MET A 166 -1.00 -4.44 -16.48
CA MET A 166 -0.36 -4.82 -15.21
C MET A 166 -1.30 -5.54 -14.26
N PHE A 167 -2.54 -5.07 -14.11
CA PHE A 167 -3.45 -5.50 -13.06
C PHE A 167 -4.73 -6.17 -13.58
N GLY A 168 -4.92 -6.22 -14.90
CA GLY A 168 -6.15 -6.67 -15.53
C GLY A 168 -7.19 -5.55 -15.65
N PRO A 169 -8.24 -5.75 -16.46
CA PRO A 169 -9.27 -4.73 -16.73
C PRO A 169 -10.07 -4.33 -15.49
N ALA A 170 -10.12 -5.20 -14.48
CA ALA A 170 -10.80 -4.95 -13.21
C ALA A 170 -10.17 -3.81 -12.40
N ALA A 171 -8.90 -3.47 -12.64
CA ALA A 171 -8.16 -2.51 -11.82
C ALA A 171 -8.68 -1.07 -11.92
N THR A 172 -9.31 -0.70 -13.04
CA THR A 172 -9.84 0.66 -13.26
C THR A 172 -11.36 0.70 -13.36
N GLN A 173 -12.05 -0.42 -13.12
CA GLN A 173 -13.46 -0.59 -13.48
C GLN A 173 -14.42 0.34 -12.72
N HIS A 174 -14.06 0.71 -11.49
CA HIS A 174 -14.91 1.49 -10.57
C HIS A 174 -14.53 2.96 -10.49
N ALA A 175 -13.40 3.34 -11.08
CA ALA A 175 -12.98 4.72 -11.19
C ALA A 175 -13.64 5.38 -12.41
N GLU A 176 -13.75 6.71 -12.39
CA GLU A 176 -14.17 7.43 -13.58
C GLU A 176 -13.19 7.13 -14.75
N PRO A 177 -13.68 6.79 -15.96
CA PRO A 177 -12.80 6.43 -17.07
C PRO A 177 -11.76 7.52 -17.37
N GLY A 178 -10.48 7.13 -17.41
CA GLY A 178 -9.37 8.06 -17.67
C GLY A 178 -8.98 8.96 -16.49
N SER A 179 -9.57 8.80 -15.30
CA SER A 179 -9.27 9.66 -14.13
C SER A 179 -7.90 9.40 -13.49
N TYR A 180 -7.31 8.22 -13.67
CA TYR A 180 -6.09 7.79 -12.97
C TYR A 180 -4.90 8.76 -13.10
N PRO A 181 -4.52 9.23 -14.31
CA PRO A 181 -3.46 10.22 -14.46
C PRO A 181 -3.67 11.49 -13.62
N GLY A 182 -4.82 12.15 -13.79
CA GLY A 182 -5.13 13.39 -13.05
C GLY A 182 -5.27 13.16 -11.55
N TYR A 183 -5.85 12.03 -11.15
CA TYR A 183 -5.97 11.63 -9.75
C TYR A 183 -4.61 11.54 -9.07
N PHE A 184 -3.70 10.78 -9.68
CA PHE A 184 -2.37 10.57 -9.12
C PHE A 184 -1.50 11.82 -9.20
N GLN A 185 -1.60 12.62 -10.27
CA GLN A 185 -0.96 13.93 -10.30
C GLN A 185 -1.38 14.75 -9.07
N ALA A 186 -2.68 14.86 -8.80
CA ALA A 186 -3.18 15.61 -7.65
C ALA A 186 -2.71 15.03 -6.30
N VAL A 187 -2.63 13.70 -6.18
CA VAL A 187 -2.08 13.01 -5.00
C VAL A 187 -0.63 13.40 -4.76
N PHE A 188 0.23 13.31 -5.78
CA PHE A 188 1.65 13.64 -5.66
C PHE A 188 1.87 15.13 -5.40
N GLU A 189 1.14 16.00 -6.06
CA GLU A 189 1.25 17.44 -5.81
C GLU A 189 0.80 17.81 -4.39
N ARG A 190 -0.30 17.23 -3.88
CA ARG A 190 -0.72 17.40 -2.49
C ARG A 190 0.35 16.92 -1.52
N GLY A 191 0.93 15.74 -1.78
CA GLY A 191 2.02 15.17 -1.02
C GLY A 191 3.26 16.07 -0.95
N LEU A 192 3.72 16.51 -2.12
CA LEU A 192 4.91 17.36 -2.28
C LEU A 192 4.75 18.77 -1.68
N ARG A 193 3.51 19.25 -1.51
CA ARG A 193 3.20 20.53 -0.86
C ARG A 193 3.23 20.45 0.68
N ARG A 194 3.26 19.26 1.28
CA ARG A 194 3.31 19.12 2.73
C ARG A 194 4.66 19.60 3.29
N GLU A 195 4.65 20.14 4.50
CA GLU A 195 5.87 20.59 5.18
C GLU A 195 6.87 19.44 5.41
N ASP A 196 6.34 18.25 5.71
CA ASP A 196 7.09 17.02 5.97
C ASP A 196 7.37 16.18 4.70
N ALA A 197 7.05 16.67 3.50
CA ALA A 197 7.16 15.90 2.25
C ALA A 197 8.56 15.31 2.00
N HIS A 198 9.61 16.06 2.36
CA HIS A 198 11.00 15.64 2.24
C HIS A 198 11.37 14.43 3.11
N ARG A 199 10.55 14.12 4.12
CA ARG A 199 10.71 12.97 5.02
C ARG A 199 9.76 11.83 4.68
N ASN A 200 8.96 11.95 3.62
CA ASN A 200 7.98 10.95 3.26
C ASN A 200 8.66 9.78 2.51
N PRO A 201 8.71 8.56 3.08
CA PRO A 201 9.39 7.42 2.44
C PRO A 201 8.74 6.98 1.13
N PHE A 202 7.42 7.19 0.97
CA PHE A 202 6.72 6.82 -0.25
C PHE A 202 7.11 7.75 -1.40
N LEU A 203 7.20 9.06 -1.13
CA LEU A 203 7.68 10.05 -2.11
C LEU A 203 9.16 9.82 -2.45
N GLN A 204 10.02 9.57 -1.46
CA GLN A 204 11.43 9.23 -1.69
C GLN A 204 11.56 8.01 -2.60
N HIS A 205 10.85 6.93 -2.26
CA HIS A 205 10.92 5.67 -3.02
C HIS A 205 10.50 5.84 -4.48
N VAL A 206 9.46 6.62 -4.74
CA VAL A 206 8.98 6.90 -6.10
C VAL A 206 9.94 7.83 -6.83
N LEU A 207 10.24 9.00 -6.26
CA LEU A 207 10.90 10.11 -6.95
C LEU A 207 12.42 10.02 -6.99
N ILE A 208 13.07 9.31 -6.07
CA ILE A 208 14.53 9.08 -6.10
C ILE A 208 14.92 7.60 -6.09
N GLY A 209 13.95 6.68 -6.16
CA GLY A 209 14.22 5.25 -6.31
C GLY A 209 14.79 4.56 -5.07
N ARG A 210 14.89 5.27 -3.95
CA ARG A 210 15.47 4.78 -2.70
C ARG A 210 14.86 5.47 -1.50
N TYR A 211 15.06 4.89 -0.33
CA TYR A 211 14.81 5.54 0.95
C TYR A 211 16.08 6.22 1.44
N LEU A 212 15.93 7.40 2.04
CA LEU A 212 16.96 7.93 2.92
C LEU A 212 16.94 7.13 4.23
N ARG A 213 18.11 6.91 4.83
CA ARG A 213 18.27 6.05 6.01
C ARG A 213 17.36 6.46 7.17
N GLU A 214 17.28 7.75 7.43
CA GLU A 214 16.52 8.35 8.54
C GLU A 214 15.00 8.16 8.40
N ASP A 215 14.52 8.05 7.16
CA ASP A 215 13.09 7.99 6.83
C ASP A 215 12.66 6.60 6.32
N ALA A 216 13.60 5.65 6.25
CA ALA A 216 13.33 4.30 5.78
C ALA A 216 12.21 3.63 6.60
N PRO A 217 11.34 2.81 5.96
CA PRO A 217 10.28 2.10 6.65
C PRO A 217 10.76 1.39 7.91
N GLU A 218 10.01 1.54 9.01
CA GLU A 218 10.50 1.18 10.34
C GLU A 218 10.89 -0.30 10.47
N TYR A 219 10.23 -1.22 9.74
CA TYR A 219 10.60 -2.63 9.74
C TYR A 219 12.06 -2.90 9.33
N LEU A 220 12.68 -1.99 8.56
CA LEU A 220 14.08 -2.10 8.13
C LEU A 220 15.09 -1.86 9.26
N GLN A 221 14.65 -1.34 10.39
CA GLN A 221 15.48 -1.20 11.59
C GLN A 221 15.53 -2.50 12.41
N ALA A 222 14.88 -3.59 11.97
CA ALA A 222 14.90 -4.88 12.66
C ALA A 222 16.33 -5.44 12.73
N GLU A 223 16.71 -5.88 13.93
CA GLU A 223 18.05 -6.43 14.21
C GLU A 223 18.19 -7.91 13.81
N GLY A 224 17.09 -8.54 13.43
CA GLY A 224 17.06 -9.91 12.96
C GLY A 224 15.77 -10.25 12.20
N PRO A 225 15.67 -11.50 11.73
CA PRO A 225 14.50 -11.95 11.01
C PRO A 225 13.22 -11.84 11.81
N LEU A 226 12.10 -11.54 11.13
CA LEU A 226 10.78 -11.50 11.74
C LEU A 226 10.00 -12.77 11.40
N ALA A 227 9.44 -13.42 12.41
CA ALA A 227 8.57 -14.58 12.23
C ALA A 227 7.18 -14.10 11.76
N LEU A 228 6.66 -14.73 10.71
CA LEU A 228 5.38 -14.36 10.10
C LEU A 228 4.53 -15.61 9.86
N THR A 229 3.23 -15.49 10.12
CA THR A 229 2.23 -16.46 9.65
C THR A 229 1.65 -15.95 8.35
N LEU A 230 1.77 -16.75 7.28
CA LEU A 230 1.27 -16.39 5.95
C LEU A 230 0.31 -17.45 5.42
N VAL A 231 -0.86 -17.03 4.95
CA VAL A 231 -1.89 -17.88 4.35
C VAL A 231 -1.97 -17.59 2.85
N GLN A 232 -1.83 -18.62 2.02
CA GLN A 232 -2.10 -18.49 0.58
C GLN A 232 -3.59 -18.67 0.33
N GLY A 233 -4.24 -17.63 -0.16
CA GLY A 233 -5.67 -17.63 -0.42
C GLY A 233 -6.29 -16.24 -0.32
N SER A 234 -7.61 -16.20 -0.32
CA SER A 234 -8.43 -15.04 0.00
C SER A 234 -8.91 -15.08 1.45
N LEU A 235 -9.77 -14.12 1.83
CA LEU A 235 -10.30 -14.04 3.19
C LEU A 235 -11.01 -15.33 3.68
N PRO A 236 -11.84 -16.02 2.86
CA PRO A 236 -12.51 -17.26 3.27
C PRO A 236 -11.57 -18.41 3.64
N GLU A 237 -10.34 -18.43 3.10
CA GLU A 237 -9.35 -19.45 3.42
C GLU A 237 -8.56 -19.17 4.71
N VAL A 238 -8.75 -18.00 5.33
CA VAL A 238 -8.12 -17.68 6.61
C VAL A 238 -8.91 -18.32 7.75
N PRO A 239 -8.34 -19.27 8.51
CA PRO A 239 -9.07 -19.96 9.56
C PRO A 239 -9.30 -19.04 10.77
N ARG A 240 -10.42 -19.29 11.45
CA ARG A 240 -10.74 -18.71 12.76
C ARG A 240 -10.75 -17.18 12.74
N LEU A 241 -11.59 -16.57 11.89
CA LEU A 241 -11.70 -15.11 11.82
C LEU A 241 -12.14 -14.48 13.14
N ASP A 242 -12.81 -15.25 14.01
CA ASP A 242 -13.22 -14.86 15.36
C ASP A 242 -12.08 -14.47 16.30
N ARG A 243 -10.84 -14.89 16.00
CA ARG A 243 -9.68 -14.59 16.85
C ARG A 243 -9.09 -13.21 16.63
N PHE A 244 -9.33 -12.59 15.47
CA PHE A 244 -8.71 -11.33 15.11
C PHE A 244 -9.45 -10.14 15.74
N ASP A 245 -8.68 -9.14 16.13
CA ASP A 245 -9.16 -7.91 16.77
C ASP A 245 -9.20 -6.77 15.76
N VAL A 246 -8.32 -6.84 14.76
CA VAL A 246 -8.25 -5.93 13.62
C VAL A 246 -8.06 -6.76 12.35
N ILE A 247 -8.87 -6.47 11.34
CA ILE A 247 -8.79 -7.06 10.00
C ILE A 247 -8.60 -5.91 9.00
N SER A 248 -7.39 -5.77 8.46
CA SER A 248 -7.06 -4.80 7.42
C SER A 248 -7.22 -5.42 6.04
N LEU A 249 -8.26 -4.99 5.33
CA LEU A 249 -8.65 -5.51 4.02
C LEU A 249 -7.96 -4.76 2.86
N SER A 250 -7.06 -3.83 3.18
CA SER A 250 -6.36 -3.01 2.18
C SER A 250 -7.38 -2.32 1.27
N ASN A 251 -7.10 -2.25 -0.02
CA ASN A 251 -7.94 -1.64 -1.02
C ASN A 251 -8.48 -2.68 -2.02
N ILE A 252 -8.61 -3.94 -1.58
CA ILE A 252 -9.10 -5.07 -2.40
C ILE A 252 -10.42 -4.74 -3.10
N PHE A 253 -11.29 -4.00 -2.43
CA PHE A 253 -12.60 -3.69 -2.97
C PHE A 253 -12.59 -2.71 -4.14
N ASP A 254 -11.51 -1.95 -4.38
CA ASP A 254 -11.42 -1.00 -5.49
C ASP A 254 -11.47 -1.66 -6.87
N TRP A 255 -11.12 -2.94 -6.96
CA TRP A 255 -11.12 -3.73 -8.20
C TRP A 255 -12.00 -4.98 -8.09
N SER A 256 -12.86 -5.04 -7.06
CA SER A 256 -13.75 -6.17 -6.81
C SER A 256 -15.18 -5.85 -7.20
N GLU A 257 -15.87 -6.84 -7.75
CA GLU A 257 -17.32 -6.80 -7.96
C GLU A 257 -18.07 -6.75 -6.62
N ASP A 258 -19.28 -6.19 -6.64
CA ASP A 258 -20.17 -6.12 -5.47
C ASP A 258 -20.40 -7.51 -4.83
N ALA A 259 -20.42 -8.58 -5.64
CA ALA A 259 -20.58 -9.95 -5.15
C ALA A 259 -19.46 -10.38 -4.19
N LEU A 260 -18.21 -10.01 -4.48
CA LEU A 260 -17.07 -10.34 -3.61
C LEU A 260 -17.10 -9.50 -2.32
N VAL A 261 -17.49 -8.22 -2.43
CA VAL A 261 -17.67 -7.36 -1.24
C VAL A 261 -18.74 -7.94 -0.33
N ALA A 262 -19.88 -8.34 -0.89
CA ALA A 262 -20.99 -8.96 -0.15
C ALA A 262 -20.59 -10.30 0.49
N GLU A 263 -19.83 -11.13 -0.21
CA GLU A 263 -19.32 -12.40 0.32
C GLU A 263 -18.43 -12.16 1.55
N TRP A 264 -17.45 -11.27 1.43
CA TRP A 264 -16.50 -10.99 2.52
C TRP A 264 -17.17 -10.29 3.69
N ALA A 265 -18.05 -9.32 3.43
CA ALA A 265 -18.81 -8.65 4.47
C ALA A 265 -19.73 -9.63 5.21
N GLY A 266 -20.41 -10.53 4.49
CA GLY A 266 -21.25 -11.57 5.08
C GLY A 266 -20.47 -12.60 5.87
N LEU A 267 -19.27 -12.99 5.41
CA LEU A 267 -18.36 -13.86 6.17
C LEU A 267 -17.92 -13.19 7.48
N LEU A 268 -17.47 -11.94 7.42
CA LEU A 268 -17.04 -11.19 8.60
C LEU A 268 -18.18 -10.92 9.56
N ALA A 269 -19.40 -10.70 9.08
CA ALA A 269 -20.58 -10.57 9.93
C ALA A 269 -20.82 -11.84 10.77
N ARG A 270 -20.66 -13.02 10.15
CA ARG A 270 -20.87 -14.33 10.82
C ARG A 270 -19.72 -14.73 11.75
N GLU A 271 -18.47 -14.47 11.35
CA GLU A 271 -17.30 -15.06 12.02
C GLU A 271 -16.49 -14.07 12.85
N ALA A 272 -16.46 -12.78 12.51
CA ALA A 272 -15.72 -11.82 13.33
C ALA A 272 -16.43 -11.61 14.67
N ARG A 273 -15.65 -11.59 15.76
CA ARG A 273 -16.21 -11.35 17.09
C ARG A 273 -16.69 -9.90 17.25
N PRO A 274 -17.68 -9.63 18.12
CA PRO A 274 -18.04 -8.26 18.48
C PRO A 274 -16.84 -7.44 18.94
N GLY A 275 -16.77 -6.19 18.50
CA GLY A 275 -15.65 -5.28 18.74
C GLY A 275 -14.46 -5.43 17.78
N CYS A 276 -14.45 -6.44 16.89
CA CYS A 276 -13.44 -6.54 15.83
C CYS A 276 -13.51 -5.31 14.92
N ALA A 277 -12.37 -4.68 14.67
CA ALA A 277 -12.24 -3.58 13.73
C ALA A 277 -11.97 -4.12 12.31
N VAL A 278 -12.64 -3.55 11.31
CA VAL A 278 -12.30 -3.71 9.89
C VAL A 278 -11.76 -2.38 9.36
N LEU A 279 -10.64 -2.44 8.65
CA LEU A 279 -10.02 -1.29 7.97
C LEU A 279 -10.07 -1.51 6.46
N ILE A 280 -10.69 -0.57 5.75
CA ILE A 280 -10.81 -0.61 4.29
C ILE A 280 -10.26 0.72 3.74
N ARG A 281 -9.53 0.64 2.64
CA ARG A 281 -8.99 1.78 1.91
C ARG A 281 -9.67 1.87 0.55
N GLN A 282 -9.96 3.09 0.08
CA GLN A 282 -10.51 3.31 -1.26
C GLN A 282 -9.65 4.26 -2.08
N LEU A 283 -9.27 3.80 -3.27
CA LEU A 283 -8.46 4.49 -4.27
C LEU A 283 -9.34 5.01 -5.40
N ASN A 284 -9.25 6.30 -5.70
CA ASN A 284 -9.82 6.91 -6.92
C ASN A 284 -11.29 6.50 -7.22
N ASN A 285 -12.10 6.32 -6.18
CA ASN A 285 -13.53 6.04 -6.30
C ASN A 285 -14.26 6.33 -4.98
N ARG A 286 -15.59 6.44 -5.05
CA ARG A 286 -16.46 6.76 -3.91
C ARG A 286 -17.57 5.74 -3.72
N ARG A 287 -17.33 4.48 -4.09
CA ARG A 287 -18.31 3.41 -3.90
C ARG A 287 -18.74 3.33 -2.45
N ASP A 288 -20.04 3.20 -2.21
CA ASP A 288 -20.56 2.95 -0.88
C ASP A 288 -20.35 1.49 -0.51
N LEU A 289 -19.21 1.20 0.11
CA LEU A 289 -18.87 -0.13 0.60
C LEU A 289 -19.58 -0.45 1.91
N ARG A 290 -19.98 0.56 2.70
CA ARG A 290 -20.57 0.39 4.03
C ARG A 290 -21.89 -0.36 3.97
N ARG A 291 -22.69 -0.16 2.91
CA ARG A 291 -23.96 -0.85 2.70
C ARG A 291 -23.85 -2.38 2.72
N PHE A 292 -22.68 -2.96 2.43
CA PHE A 292 -22.46 -4.40 2.48
C PHE A 292 -22.15 -4.92 3.89
N PHE A 293 -21.59 -4.05 4.74
CA PHE A 293 -21.18 -4.38 6.10
C PHE A 293 -22.26 -4.05 7.14
N GLN A 294 -23.14 -3.10 6.84
CA GLN A 294 -24.27 -2.76 7.70
C GLN A 294 -25.40 -3.80 7.62
N PRO A 295 -26.12 -4.07 8.72
CA PRO A 295 -25.99 -3.44 10.04
C PRO A 295 -24.94 -4.10 10.95
N ALA A 296 -24.23 -5.15 10.49
CA ALA A 296 -23.31 -5.92 11.32
C ALA A 296 -22.07 -5.14 11.79
N PHE A 297 -21.73 -4.04 11.10
CA PHE A 297 -20.65 -3.13 11.48
C PHE A 297 -21.15 -1.69 11.60
N GLU A 298 -20.69 -1.00 12.63
CA GLU A 298 -20.86 0.44 12.83
C GLU A 298 -19.58 1.18 12.41
N PHE A 299 -19.69 2.14 11.49
CA PHE A 299 -18.53 2.87 10.96
C PHE A 299 -18.27 4.16 11.73
N ASP A 300 -17.00 4.40 12.07
CA ASP A 300 -16.54 5.60 12.78
C ASP A 300 -15.94 6.61 11.78
N ASP A 301 -16.76 7.57 11.37
CA ASP A 301 -16.39 8.63 10.42
C ASP A 301 -15.24 9.50 10.92
N ALA A 302 -15.24 9.82 12.21
CA ALA A 302 -14.22 10.69 12.81
C ALA A 302 -12.86 9.98 12.79
N LEU A 303 -12.83 8.70 13.15
CA LEU A 303 -11.63 7.88 13.08
C LEU A 303 -11.14 7.69 11.64
N GLY A 304 -12.04 7.40 10.69
CA GLY A 304 -11.68 7.29 9.27
C GLY A 304 -11.01 8.57 8.74
N ALA A 305 -11.59 9.74 9.05
CA ALA A 305 -11.03 11.03 8.67
C ALA A 305 -9.68 11.32 9.35
N GLU A 306 -9.55 11.00 10.65
CA GLU A 306 -8.30 11.14 11.39
C GLU A 306 -7.18 10.29 10.76
N LEU A 307 -7.47 9.02 10.49
CA LEU A 307 -6.53 8.09 9.89
C LEU A 307 -6.11 8.50 8.48
N LEU A 308 -7.05 8.98 7.66
CA LEU A 308 -6.76 9.52 6.32
C LEU A 308 -5.83 10.74 6.40
N ALA A 309 -6.05 11.65 7.35
CA ALA A 309 -5.18 12.83 7.52
C ALA A 309 -3.74 12.47 7.92
N ARG A 310 -3.57 11.32 8.59
CA ARG A 310 -2.28 10.78 9.04
C ARG A 310 -1.58 9.91 7.99
N ASP A 311 -2.28 9.42 6.98
CA ASP A 311 -1.72 8.52 5.97
C ASP A 311 -0.62 9.20 5.15
N ARG A 312 0.63 8.73 5.33
CA ARG A 312 1.77 9.21 4.53
C ARG A 312 1.84 8.55 3.17
N SER A 313 1.05 7.50 2.88
CA SER A 313 1.07 6.89 1.54
C SER A 313 0.51 7.86 0.50
N LEU A 314 -0.51 8.66 0.87
CA LEU A 314 -1.20 9.66 0.06
C LEU A 314 -2.14 9.09 -1.01
N PHE A 315 -2.11 7.77 -1.23
CA PHE A 315 -2.78 7.09 -2.32
C PHE A 315 -4.30 7.05 -2.17
N TYR A 316 -4.85 7.20 -0.98
CA TYR A 316 -6.27 6.88 -0.75
C TYR A 316 -7.12 8.14 -0.66
N GLU A 317 -8.33 8.07 -1.22
CA GLU A 317 -9.35 9.11 -1.04
C GLU A 317 -10.14 8.93 0.25
N ARG A 318 -10.25 7.69 0.71
CA ARG A 318 -11.03 7.34 1.88
C ARG A 318 -10.41 6.21 2.67
N ILE A 319 -10.51 6.34 3.98
CA ILE A 319 -10.25 5.30 4.96
C ILE A 319 -11.57 5.03 5.69
N GLU A 320 -12.01 3.79 5.65
CA GLU A 320 -13.23 3.32 6.28
C GLU A 320 -12.87 2.41 7.45
N VAL A 321 -13.37 2.74 8.63
CA VAL A 321 -13.17 1.93 9.85
C VAL A 321 -14.52 1.52 10.40
N GLY A 322 -14.80 0.21 10.41
CA GLY A 322 -16.01 -0.37 10.97
C GLY A 322 -15.72 -1.23 12.19
N PHE A 323 -16.62 -1.25 13.17
CA PHE A 323 -16.54 -2.13 14.33
C PHE A 323 -17.71 -3.10 14.35
N ARG A 324 -17.43 -4.39 14.53
CA ARG A 324 -18.44 -5.44 14.59
C ARG A 324 -19.37 -5.22 15.80
N VAL A 325 -20.67 -5.07 15.58
CA VAL A 325 -21.64 -4.85 16.68
C VAL A 325 -22.12 -6.18 17.30
N PRO A 326 -22.49 -6.23 18.59
CA PRO A 326 -23.14 -7.40 19.17
C PRO A 326 -24.51 -7.66 18.52
N GLY A 327 -24.84 -8.92 18.22
CA GLY A 327 -26.23 -9.35 17.97
C GLY A 327 -26.82 -9.10 16.57
N SER A 328 -26.02 -8.73 15.56
CA SER A 328 -26.46 -8.86 14.17
C SER A 328 -26.21 -10.28 13.66
N PRO A 329 -27.19 -10.95 13.03
CA PRO A 329 -27.04 -12.31 12.52
C PRO A 329 -25.97 -12.47 11.45
#